data_AF-A0A8U0I128-F1
#
_entry.id   AF-A0A8U0I128-F1
#
_cell.length_a   1.000
_cell.length_b   1.000
_cell.length_c   1.000
_cell.angle_alpha   90.00
_cell.angle_beta   90.00
_cell.angle_gamma   90.00
#
_symmetry.space_group_name_H-M   'P 1'
#
loop_
_entity.id
_entity.type
_entity.pdbx_description
1 polymer ?
#
loop_
_entity_poly.entity_id
_entity_poly.type
_entity_poly.pdbx_seq_one_letter_code
_entity_poly.pdbx_strand_id
1 'polypeptide(L)'
;MGPANTAFRDTLASLEDSWRDYRRALRRPDRDRFDRLWEDARRYADAGGYLDRRNPMVVVLLSMVLAQEKRIEDLEAELEGARSEATADPDDSAS
;
A
#
# COMPACT_ATOMS: atom_id res chain seq x y z
N MET A 1 20.55 -6.45 10.45
CA MET A 1 19.61 -7.17 9.56
C MET A 1 19.88 -8.67 9.68
N GLY A 2 18.90 -9.46 10.11
CA GLY A 2 19.07 -10.90 10.37
C GLY A 2 18.42 -11.81 9.31
N PRO A 3 18.72 -13.12 9.34
CA PRO A 3 18.24 -14.11 8.36
C PRO A 3 16.70 -14.23 8.27
N ALA A 4 15.96 -13.74 9.26
CA ALA A 4 14.51 -13.69 9.26
C ALA A 4 13.92 -12.78 8.16
N ASN A 5 14.63 -11.69 7.82
CA ASN A 5 14.17 -10.73 6.81
C ASN A 5 14.27 -11.33 5.39
N THR A 6 15.41 -11.99 5.06
CA THR A 6 15.59 -12.66 3.77
C THR A 6 14.53 -13.75 3.54
N ALA A 7 14.26 -14.57 4.55
CA ALA A 7 13.25 -15.63 4.45
C ALA A 7 11.82 -15.10 4.19
N PHE A 8 11.48 -13.94 4.75
CA PHE A 8 10.17 -13.33 4.50
C PHE A 8 10.08 -12.76 3.07
N ARG A 9 11.14 -12.11 2.58
CA ARG A 9 11.20 -11.61 1.20
C ARG A 9 11.09 -12.74 0.17
N ASP A 10 11.75 -13.87 0.41
CA ASP A 10 11.65 -15.05 -0.45
C ASP A 10 10.24 -15.65 -0.42
N THR A 11 9.61 -15.69 0.76
CA THR A 11 8.21 -16.13 0.91
C THR A 11 7.27 -15.20 0.15
N LEU A 12 7.49 -13.89 0.20
CA LEU A 12 6.70 -12.90 -0.50
C LEU A 12 6.77 -13.08 -2.02
N ALA A 13 7.98 -13.28 -2.56
CA ALA A 13 8.18 -13.52 -3.98
C ALA A 13 7.48 -14.82 -4.46
N SER A 14 7.55 -15.88 -3.65
CA SER A 14 6.84 -17.14 -3.92
C SER A 14 5.32 -16.98 -3.90
N LEU A 15 4.80 -16.19 -2.95
CA LEU A 15 3.38 -15.88 -2.91
C LEU A 15 2.96 -15.08 -4.14
N GLU A 16 3.65 -14.00 -4.48
CA GLU A 16 3.32 -13.19 -5.67
C GLU A 16 3.32 -14.03 -6.96
N ASP A 17 4.27 -14.96 -7.09
CA ASP A 17 4.34 -15.91 -8.20
C ASP A 17 3.05 -16.75 -8.33
N SER A 18 2.54 -17.23 -7.20
CA SER A 18 1.31 -18.04 -7.16
C SER A 18 0.05 -17.27 -7.62
N TRP A 19 0.07 -15.93 -7.62
CA TRP A 19 -1.04 -15.09 -8.08
C TRP A 19 -0.89 -14.61 -9.53
N ARG A 20 0.14 -15.05 -10.27
CA ARG A 20 0.36 -14.60 -11.66
C ARG A 20 -0.83 -14.87 -12.57
N ASP A 21 -1.52 -15.99 -12.41
CA ASP A 21 -2.69 -16.32 -13.26
C ASP A 21 -3.88 -15.42 -12.97
N TYR A 22 -4.11 -15.09 -11.69
CA TYR A 22 -5.09 -14.08 -11.31
C TYR A 22 -4.76 -12.72 -11.95
N ARG A 23 -3.50 -12.28 -11.85
CA ARG A 23 -3.03 -11.04 -12.49
C ARG A 23 -3.26 -11.06 -14.00
N ARG A 24 -3.02 -12.20 -14.67
CA ARG A 24 -3.26 -12.34 -16.12
C ARG A 24 -4.75 -12.21 -16.48
N ALA A 25 -5.66 -12.61 -15.60
CA ALA A 25 -7.10 -12.46 -15.83
C ALA A 25 -7.60 -11.00 -15.68
N LEU A 26 -6.86 -10.13 -15.00
CA LEU A 26 -7.25 -8.72 -14.78
C LEU A 26 -7.15 -7.86 -16.05
N ARG A 27 -8.00 -6.83 -16.13
CA ARG A 27 -7.90 -5.75 -17.13
C ARG A 27 -6.67 -4.90 -16.85
N ARG A 28 -6.15 -4.19 -17.86
CA ARG A 28 -4.92 -3.40 -17.76
C ARG A 28 -4.90 -2.42 -16.56
N PRO A 29 -5.95 -1.62 -16.29
CA PRO A 29 -5.95 -0.71 -15.13
C PRO A 29 -5.88 -1.45 -13.80
N ASP A 30 -6.43 -2.66 -13.72
CA ASP A 30 -6.48 -3.44 -12.49
C ASP A 30 -5.18 -4.20 -12.26
N ARG A 31 -4.45 -4.54 -13.33
CA ARG A 31 -3.07 -5.07 -13.23
C ARG A 31 -2.13 -4.05 -12.59
N ASP A 32 -2.21 -2.78 -13.02
CA ASP A 32 -1.35 -1.72 -12.46
C ASP A 32 -1.68 -1.44 -10.99
N ARG A 33 -2.94 -1.67 -10.56
CA ARG A 33 -3.32 -1.59 -9.14
C ARG A 33 -2.84 -2.82 -8.38
N PHE A 34 -2.99 -4.00 -8.96
CA PHE A 34 -2.52 -5.26 -8.39
C PHE A 34 -1.01 -5.23 -8.14
N ASP A 35 -0.21 -4.77 -9.10
CA ASP A 35 1.25 -4.68 -8.96
C ASP A 35 1.65 -3.75 -7.80
N ARG A 36 0.93 -2.62 -7.64
CA ARG A 36 1.13 -1.69 -6.52
C ARG A 36 0.84 -2.33 -5.15
N LEU A 37 -0.15 -3.22 -5.04
CA LEU A 37 -0.43 -3.92 -3.79
C LEU A 37 0.79 -4.74 -3.33
N TRP A 38 1.47 -5.43 -4.25
CA TRP A 38 2.67 -6.22 -3.90
C TRP A 38 3.87 -5.34 -3.57
N GLU A 39 4.02 -4.19 -4.22
CA GLU A 39 5.01 -3.18 -3.84
C GLU A 39 4.77 -2.66 -2.42
N ASP A 40 3.52 -2.36 -2.08
CA ASP A 40 3.13 -1.92 -0.74
C ASP A 40 3.39 -3.01 0.30
N ALA A 41 3.04 -4.27 0.02
CA ALA A 41 3.36 -5.38 0.91
C ALA A 41 4.87 -5.54 1.17
N ARG A 42 5.72 -5.26 0.17
CA ARG A 42 7.20 -5.28 0.35
C ARG A 42 7.68 -4.18 1.29
N ARG A 43 7.03 -3.02 1.36
CA ARG A 43 7.45 -1.91 2.26
C ARG A 43 7.30 -2.28 3.73
N TYR A 44 6.29 -3.06 4.07
CA TYR A 44 6.05 -3.54 5.44
C TYR A 44 6.69 -4.91 5.70
N ALA A 45 7.36 -5.51 4.71
CA ALA A 45 8.10 -6.77 4.87
C ALA A 45 9.20 -6.69 5.94
N ASP A 46 9.78 -5.50 6.16
CA ASP A 46 10.78 -5.28 7.21
C ASP A 46 10.15 -5.31 8.63
N ALA A 47 8.83 -5.07 8.76
CA ALA A 47 8.08 -5.22 10.00
C ALA A 47 7.58 -6.67 10.23
N GLY A 48 7.56 -7.51 9.18
CA GLY A 48 7.05 -8.88 9.20
C GLY A 48 7.94 -9.90 9.93
N GLY A 49 9.16 -9.52 10.34
CA GLY A 49 10.09 -10.42 11.04
C GLY A 49 9.58 -11.00 12.35
N TYR A 50 8.47 -10.48 12.90
CA TYR A 50 7.86 -10.91 14.15
C TYR A 50 6.59 -11.76 14.01
N LEU A 51 5.99 -11.86 12.82
CA LEU A 51 4.68 -12.49 12.67
C LEU A 51 4.74 -13.92 12.13
N ASP A 52 3.77 -14.70 12.61
CA ASP A 52 3.62 -16.13 12.43
C ASP A 52 3.81 -16.61 10.98
N ARG A 53 4.90 -17.35 10.74
CA ARG A 53 5.27 -17.93 9.45
C ARG A 53 4.25 -18.93 8.89
N ARG A 54 3.26 -19.35 9.68
CA ARG A 54 2.23 -20.32 9.25
C ARG A 54 1.21 -19.74 8.27
N ASN A 55 1.03 -18.42 8.27
CA ASN A 55 0.13 -17.78 7.31
C ASN A 55 0.70 -16.46 6.78
N PRO A 56 1.69 -16.53 5.86
CA PRO A 56 2.35 -15.34 5.33
C PRO A 56 1.38 -14.43 4.55
N MET A 57 0.32 -14.99 3.94
CA MET A 57 -0.69 -14.19 3.23
C MET A 57 -1.45 -13.22 4.15
N VAL A 58 -1.69 -13.56 5.42
CA VAL A 58 -2.33 -12.62 6.36
C VAL A 58 -1.45 -11.40 6.59
N VAL A 59 -0.13 -11.60 6.70
CA VAL A 59 0.83 -10.49 6.84
C VAL A 59 0.86 -9.64 5.57
N VAL A 60 0.83 -10.27 4.39
CA VAL A 60 0.76 -9.57 3.10
C VAL A 60 -0.49 -8.70 3.00
N LEU A 61 -1.66 -9.26 3.29
CA LEU A 61 -2.93 -8.54 3.21
C LEU A 61 -2.99 -7.41 4.24
N LEU A 62 -2.55 -7.64 5.48
CA LEU A 62 -2.49 -6.60 6.50
C LEU A 62 -1.56 -5.45 6.08
N SER A 63 -0.42 -5.77 5.46
CA SER A 63 0.52 -4.78 4.94
C SER A 63 -0.09 -3.94 3.82
N MET A 64 -0.83 -4.58 2.90
CA MET A 64 -1.57 -3.89 1.84
C MET A 64 -2.65 -2.96 2.42
N VAL A 65 -3.38 -3.41 3.44
CA VAL A 65 -4.41 -2.59 4.12
C VAL A 65 -3.78 -1.38 4.82
N LEU A 66 -2.66 -1.56 5.53
CA LEU A 66 -1.95 -0.45 6.19
C LEU A 66 -1.44 0.59 5.17
N ALA A 67 -0.94 0.14 4.02
CA ALA A 67 -0.51 1.04 2.96
C ALA A 67 -1.70 1.85 2.38
N GLN A 68 -2.85 1.19 2.24
CA GLN A 68 -4.06 1.83 1.77
C GLN A 68 -4.62 2.84 2.77
N GLU A 69 -4.61 2.51 4.07
CA GLU A 69 -5.04 3.43 5.13
C GLU A 69 -4.22 4.72 5.07
N LYS A 70 -2.88 4.61 5.04
CA LYS A 70 -2.00 5.77 4.91
C LYS A 70 -2.32 6.59 3.65
N ARG A 71 -2.56 5.94 2.52
CA ARG A 71 -2.89 6.62 1.27
C ARG A 71 -4.23 7.34 1.35
N ILE A 72 -5.20 6.79 2.07
CA ILE A 72 -6.50 7.44 2.31
C ILE A 72 -6.28 8.69 3.17
N GLU A 73 -5.55 8.57 4.28
CA GLU A 73 -5.20 9.71 5.14
C GLU A 73 -4.50 10.84 4.35
N ASP A 74 -3.50 10.49 3.53
CA ASP A 74 -2.77 11.45 2.69
C ASP A 74 -3.71 12.18 1.70
N LEU A 75 -4.61 11.44 1.04
CA LEU A 75 -5.59 12.00 0.10
C LEU A 75 -6.65 12.87 0.79
N GLU A 76 -7.09 12.48 1.98
CA GLU A 76 -8.04 13.26 2.79
C GLU A 76 -7.41 14.59 3.24
N ALA A 77 -6.14 14.56 3.64
CA ALA A 77 -5.39 15.76 4.00
C ALA A 77 -5.19 16.70 2.81
N GLU A 78 -4.86 16.18 1.62
CA GLU A 78 -4.76 16.96 0.38
C GLU A 78 -6.10 17.63 0.01
N LEU A 79 -7.22 16.90 0.13
CA LEU A 79 -8.54 17.44 -0.13
C LEU A 79 -8.95 18.54 0.85
N GLU A 80 -8.62 18.37 2.14
CA GLU A 80 -8.92 19.38 3.15
C GLU A 80 -8.05 20.64 3.00
N GLY A 81 -6.78 20.46 2.64
CA GLY A 81 -5.88 21.57 2.29
C GLY A 81 -6.39 22.37 1.09
N ALA A 82 -6.73 21.67 -0.01
CA ALA A 82 -7.26 22.29 -1.22
C ALA A 82 -8.60 23.02 -0.98
N ARG A 83 -9.46 22.47 -0.11
CA ARG A 83 -10.71 23.14 0.29
C ARG A 83 -10.45 24.40 1.09
N SER A 84 -9.51 24.34 2.04
CA SER A 84 -9.16 25.47 2.90
C SER A 84 -8.60 26.64 2.11
N GLU A 85 -7.72 26.38 1.13
CA GLU A 85 -7.18 27.37 0.20
C GLU A 85 -8.25 27.98 -0.71
N ALA A 86 -9.21 27.18 -1.19
CA ALA A 86 -10.31 27.67 -2.02
C ALA A 86 -11.30 28.58 -1.27
N THR A 87 -11.38 28.46 0.06
CA THR A 87 -12.18 29.36 0.92
C THR A 87 -11.44 30.61 1.38
N ALA A 88 -10.13 30.72 1.17
CA ALA A 88 -9.28 31.74 1.78
C ALA A 88 -8.97 32.99 0.92
N ASP A 89 -9.45 33.12 -0.33
CA ASP A 89 -9.25 34.36 -1.14
C ASP A 89 -10.29 34.45 -2.31
N PRO A 90 -10.86 35.61 -2.72
CA PRO A 90 -10.32 36.97 -2.61
C PRO A 90 -11.35 38.14 -2.40
N ASP A 91 -11.95 38.30 -1.22
CA ASP A 91 -12.81 39.49 -0.96
C ASP A 91 -12.50 40.24 0.35
N ASP A 92 -11.45 39.84 1.09
CA ASP A 92 -11.08 40.47 2.37
C ASP A 92 -9.94 41.52 2.23
N SER A 93 -9.60 41.92 1.00
CA SER A 93 -8.59 42.97 0.72
C SER A 93 -9.17 44.27 0.16
N ALA A 94 -10.49 44.44 0.15
CA ALA A 94 -11.15 45.66 -0.31
C ALA A 94 -12.20 46.15 0.70
N SER A 95 -11.77 46.61 1.88
CA SER A 95 -12.55 47.50 2.74
C SER A 95 -11.64 48.37 3.62
#